data_AF-A0A2V6EMQ3-F1
#
_entry.id   AF-A0A2V6EMQ3-F1
#
_cell.length_a   1.000
_cell.length_b   1.000
_cell.length_c   1.000
_cell.angle_alpha   90.00
_cell.angle_beta   90.00
_cell.angle_gamma   90.00
#
_symmetry.space_group_name_H-M   'P 1'
#
loop_
_entity.id
_entity.type
_entity.pdbx_description
1 polymer ?
#
loop_
_entity_poly.entity_id
_entity_poly.type
_entity_poly.pdbx_seq_one_letter_code
_entity_poly.pdbx_strand_id
1 'polypeptide(L)'
;WESAVVMEAVRLNAGLPVYETAHATHMYGPLLTVLLAGVFQVFGFNVLAARIVMSGFAFALAILLSAIFCSAKSRACWGMALLLFLGINFRTNLIFFSTQADGVAALLAIVALYFWATPKSSLLLSLASIALFLCATLCKQTSAAFALFRSFKP
;
A
#
# COMPACT_ATOMS: atom_id res chain seq x y z
N TRP A 1 -1.15 -15.22 9.20
CA TRP A 1 -0.53 -13.92 8.85
C TRP A 1 -1.45 -12.77 9.23
N GLU A 2 -2.73 -12.78 8.84
CA GLU A 2 -3.71 -11.73 9.22
C GLU A 2 -3.87 -11.61 10.74
N SER A 3 -3.98 -12.74 11.44
CA SER A 3 -4.02 -12.77 12.91
C SER A 3 -2.78 -12.12 13.55
N ALA A 4 -1.59 -12.24 12.95
CA ALA A 4 -0.39 -11.61 13.48
C ALA A 4 -0.47 -10.08 13.38
N VAL A 5 -0.89 -9.54 12.23
CA VAL A 5 -1.02 -8.08 12.03
C VAL A 5 -2.12 -7.50 12.91
N VAL A 6 -3.23 -8.22 13.06
CA VAL A 6 -4.34 -7.82 13.93
C VAL A 6 -3.89 -7.77 15.40
N MET A 7 -3.18 -8.79 15.87
CA MET A 7 -2.67 -8.82 17.24
C MET A 7 -1.66 -7.70 17.50
N GLU A 8 -0.77 -7.40 16.57
CA GLU A 8 0.16 -6.27 16.68
C GLU A 8 -0.57 -4.93 16.82
N ALA A 9 -1.62 -4.71 16.04
CA ALA A 9 -2.43 -3.49 16.13
C ALA A 9 -3.19 -3.39 17.46
N VAL A 10 -3.72 -4.51 17.98
CA VAL A 10 -4.37 -4.55 19.31
C VAL A 10 -3.37 -4.24 20.42
N ARG A 11 -2.17 -4.82 20.36
CA ARG A 11 -1.10 -4.58 21.33
C ARG A 11 -0.68 -3.11 21.34
N LEU A 12 -0.50 -2.50 20.17
CA LEU A 12 -0.21 -1.08 20.05
C LEU A 12 -1.32 -0.22 20.69
N ASN A 13 -2.60 -0.57 20.47
CA ASN A 13 -3.72 0.11 21.12
C ASN A 13 -3.79 -0.11 22.63
N ALA A 14 -3.21 -1.19 23.15
CA ALA A 14 -3.03 -1.43 24.58
C ALA A 14 -1.81 -0.69 25.18
N GLY A 15 -1.12 0.13 24.39
CA GLY A 15 0.06 0.90 24.82
C GLY A 15 1.37 0.11 24.83
N LEU A 16 1.39 -1.10 24.26
CA LEU A 16 2.61 -1.90 24.13
C LEU A 16 3.47 -1.42 22.95
N PRO A 17 4.80 -1.53 23.04
CA PRO A 17 5.69 -1.10 21.97
C PRO A 17 5.53 -1.97 20.70
N VAL A 18 5.69 -1.34 19.53
CA VAL A 18 5.63 -2.02 18.22
C VAL A 18 6.78 -2.99 18.01
N TYR A 19 7.92 -2.81 18.68
CA TYR A 19 9.05 -3.74 18.64
C TYR A 19 9.37 -4.20 20.06
N GLU A 20 9.35 -5.51 20.28
CA GLU A 20 9.69 -6.10 21.56
C GLU A 20 10.52 -7.38 21.38
N THR A 21 11.58 -7.54 22.17
CA THR A 21 12.54 -8.64 22.04
C THR A 21 11.96 -10.03 22.31
N ALA A 22 10.79 -10.10 22.95
CA ALA A 22 10.10 -11.34 23.31
C ALA A 22 8.98 -11.75 22.33
N HIS A 23 8.80 -11.05 21.19
CA HIS A 23 7.70 -11.33 20.24
C HIS A 23 8.17 -11.39 18.78
N ALA A 24 7.72 -12.43 18.06
CA ALA A 24 8.18 -12.77 16.70
C ALA A 24 7.08 -12.64 15.63
N THR A 25 6.20 -11.66 15.75
CA THR A 25 5.05 -11.42 14.85
C THR A 25 5.30 -10.29 13.84
N HIS A 26 6.48 -9.67 13.84
CA HIS A 26 6.86 -8.55 12.96
C HIS A 26 7.13 -9.02 11.51
N MET A 27 6.09 -9.48 10.82
CA MET A 27 6.15 -9.86 9.40
C MET A 27 6.17 -8.65 8.45
N TYR A 28 5.63 -7.51 8.89
CA TYR A 28 5.48 -6.30 8.10
C TYR A 28 6.11 -5.10 8.81
N GLY A 29 6.28 -4.00 8.07
CA GLY A 29 6.84 -2.79 8.65
C GLY A 29 5.87 -2.10 9.62
N PRO A 30 6.38 -1.18 10.45
CA PRO A 30 5.65 -0.63 11.59
C PRO A 30 4.49 0.27 11.17
N LEU A 31 4.56 0.89 9.99
CA LEU A 31 3.51 1.80 9.51
C LEU A 31 2.19 1.06 9.25
N LEU A 32 2.26 -0.22 8.84
CA LEU A 32 1.08 -1.04 8.69
C LEU A 32 0.39 -1.27 10.05
N THR A 33 1.16 -1.59 11.08
CA THR A 33 0.65 -1.79 12.45
C THR A 33 -0.03 -0.52 12.96
N VAL A 34 0.60 0.64 12.76
CA VAL A 34 0.03 1.94 13.13
C VAL A 34 -1.28 2.22 12.38
N LEU A 35 -1.33 1.92 11.07
CA LEU A 35 -2.54 2.09 10.26
C LEU A 35 -3.70 1.23 10.80
N LEU A 36 -3.47 -0.06 11.04
CA LEU A 36 -4.51 -0.94 11.58
C LEU A 36 -4.93 -0.55 13.00
N ALA A 37 -3.97 -0.16 13.85
CA ALA A 37 -4.25 0.32 15.19
C ALA A 37 -5.16 1.55 15.16
N GLY A 38 -4.88 2.50 14.27
CA GLY A 38 -5.75 3.67 14.03
C GLY A 38 -7.15 3.28 13.57
N VAL A 39 -7.29 2.31 12.65
CA VAL A 39 -8.61 1.79 12.25
C VAL A 39 -9.35 1.21 13.47
N PHE A 40 -8.67 0.45 14.32
CA PHE A 40 -9.28 -0.13 15.52
C PHE A 40 -9.60 0.90 16.61
N GLN A 41 -8.89 2.02 16.67
CA GLN A 41 -9.24 3.13 17.55
C GLN A 41 -10.53 3.83 17.11
N VAL A 42 -10.71 4.01 15.79
CA VAL A 42 -11.87 4.72 15.23
C VAL A 42 -13.12 3.85 15.21
N PHE A 43 -13.00 2.59 14.78
CA PHE A 43 -14.14 1.68 14.56
C PHE A 43 -14.31 0.62 15.66
N GLY A 44 -13.48 0.66 16.72
CA GLY A 44 -13.34 -0.43 17.67
C GLY A 44 -12.60 -1.63 17.08
N PHE A 45 -12.47 -2.72 17.87
CA PHE A 45 -11.87 -3.96 17.37
C PHE A 45 -12.77 -4.61 16.30
N ASN A 46 -12.54 -4.21 15.04
CA ASN A 46 -13.35 -4.60 13.90
C ASN A 46 -12.46 -4.95 12.70
N VAL A 47 -12.21 -6.25 12.53
CA VAL A 47 -11.37 -6.77 11.43
C VAL A 47 -12.02 -6.51 10.06
N LEU A 48 -13.35 -6.45 9.98
CA LEU A 48 -14.04 -6.12 8.74
C LEU A 48 -13.74 -4.67 8.31
N ALA A 49 -13.74 -3.73 9.26
CA ALA A 49 -13.36 -2.34 8.97
C ALA A 49 -11.92 -2.25 8.45
N ALA A 50 -10.98 -2.98 9.06
CA ALA A 50 -9.60 -3.07 8.57
C ALA A 50 -9.53 -3.62 7.13
N ARG A 51 -10.28 -4.69 6.83
CA ARG A 51 -10.34 -5.25 5.46
C ARG A 51 -10.92 -4.27 4.45
N ILE A 52 -11.95 -3.50 4.81
CA ILE A 52 -12.55 -2.48 3.93
C ILE A 52 -11.53 -1.38 3.62
N VAL A 53 -10.82 -0.88 4.63
CA VAL A 53 -9.77 0.14 4.45
C VAL A 53 -8.65 -0.38 3.53
N MET A 54 -8.17 -1.60 3.78
CA MET A 54 -7.11 -2.22 2.97
C MET A 54 -7.57 -2.51 1.53
N SER A 55 -8.82 -2.96 1.36
CA SER A 55 -9.46 -3.08 0.04
C SER A 55 -9.44 -1.74 -0.70
N GLY A 56 -9.80 -0.66 -0.01
CA GLY A 56 -9.80 0.70 -0.58
C GLY A 56 -8.46 1.07 -1.21
N PHE A 57 -7.34 0.78 -0.53
CA PHE A 57 -6.01 1.01 -1.08
C PHE A 57 -5.70 0.12 -2.29
N ALA A 58 -6.11 -1.14 -2.27
CA ALA A 58 -5.91 -2.05 -3.40
C ALA A 58 -6.72 -1.64 -4.64
N PHE A 59 -7.97 -1.17 -4.45
CA PHE A 59 -8.77 -0.59 -5.53
C PHE A 59 -8.17 0.71 -6.05
N ALA A 60 -7.70 1.60 -5.17
CA ALA A 60 -7.01 2.82 -5.56
C ALA A 60 -5.76 2.52 -6.40
N LEU A 61 -5.01 1.46 -6.05
CA LEU A 61 -3.87 0.99 -6.83
C LEU A 61 -4.29 0.53 -8.22
N ALA A 62 -5.34 -0.27 -8.35
CA ALA A 62 -5.85 -0.71 -9.65
C ALA A 62 -6.30 0.48 -10.53
N ILE A 63 -6.98 1.47 -9.93
CA ILE A 63 -7.39 2.71 -10.61
C ILE A 63 -6.16 3.50 -11.09
N LEU A 64 -5.16 3.67 -10.21
CA LEU A 64 -3.93 4.38 -10.54
C LEU A 64 -3.16 3.71 -11.69
N LEU A 65 -3.01 2.39 -11.63
CA LEU A 65 -2.34 1.63 -12.69
C LEU A 65 -3.08 1.77 -14.03
N SER A 66 -4.40 1.62 -14.03
CA SER A 66 -5.21 1.86 -15.23
C SER A 66 -5.04 3.28 -15.76
N ALA A 67 -5.00 4.28 -14.88
CA ALA A 67 -4.78 5.67 -15.27
C ALA A 67 -3.39 5.87 -15.89
N ILE A 68 -2.32 5.30 -15.31
CA ILE A 68 -0.96 5.41 -15.85
C ILE A 68 -0.87 4.74 -17.23
N PHE A 69 -1.30 3.47 -17.36
CA PHE A 69 -1.17 2.69 -18.59
C PHE A 69 -2.04 3.18 -19.74
N CYS A 70 -3.23 3.71 -19.45
CA CYS A 70 -4.21 4.12 -20.47
C CYS A 70 -4.46 5.63 -20.50
N SER A 71 -3.63 6.46 -19.86
CA SER A 71 -3.78 7.92 -19.76
C SER A 71 -4.03 8.64 -21.09
N ALA A 72 -3.40 8.18 -22.17
CA ALA A 72 -3.52 8.77 -23.51
C ALA A 72 -4.55 8.07 -24.43
N LYS A 73 -5.31 7.09 -23.91
CA LYS A 73 -6.25 6.26 -24.70
C LYS A 73 -7.72 6.57 -24.38
N SER A 74 -8.63 5.95 -25.14
CA SER A 74 -10.07 6.13 -24.96
C SER A 74 -10.57 5.65 -23.58
N ARG A 75 -11.71 6.20 -23.13
CA ARG A 75 -12.36 5.80 -21.86
C ARG A 75 -12.68 4.30 -21.81
N ALA A 76 -12.96 3.68 -22.96
CA ALA A 76 -13.21 2.25 -23.06
C ALA A 76 -11.94 1.41 -22.76
N CYS A 77 -10.76 1.86 -23.23
CA CYS A 77 -9.49 1.21 -22.91
C CYS A 77 -9.17 1.30 -21.42
N TRP A 78 -9.45 2.46 -20.79
CA TRP A 78 -9.25 2.62 -19.36
C TRP A 78 -10.15 1.70 -18.53
N GLY A 79 -11.44 1.61 -18.88
CA GLY A 79 -12.38 0.70 -18.23
C GLY A 79 -11.98 -0.77 -18.37
N MET A 80 -11.51 -1.17 -19.56
CA MET A 80 -11.01 -2.52 -19.80
C MET A 80 -9.75 -2.83 -18.98
N ALA A 81 -8.80 -1.90 -18.90
CA ALA A 81 -7.61 -2.08 -18.07
C ALA A 81 -7.97 -2.28 -16.59
N LEU A 82 -8.92 -1.49 -16.09
CA LEU A 82 -9.42 -1.61 -14.71
C LEU A 82 -10.08 -2.97 -14.48
N LEU A 83 -10.94 -3.42 -15.41
CA LEU A 83 -11.55 -4.74 -15.33
C LEU A 83 -10.51 -5.87 -15.37
N LEU A 84 -9.42 -5.72 -16.13
CA LEU A 84 -8.34 -6.71 -16.16
C LEU A 84 -7.58 -6.75 -14.82
N PHE A 85 -7.23 -5.60 -14.24
CA PHE A 85 -6.58 -5.58 -12.92
C PHE A 85 -7.49 -6.14 -11.82
N LEU A 86 -8.79 -5.85 -11.86
CA LEU A 86 -9.77 -6.46 -10.95
C LEU A 86 -9.96 -7.96 -11.23
N GLY A 87 -9.90 -8.38 -12.49
CA GLY A 87 -9.98 -9.78 -12.90
C GLY A 87 -8.79 -10.60 -12.40
N ILE A 88 -7.58 -10.02 -12.37
CA ILE A 88 -6.41 -10.65 -11.76
C ILE A 88 -6.65 -10.94 -10.28
N ASN A 89 -7.32 -10.01 -9.56
CA ASN A 89 -7.65 -10.20 -8.15
C ASN A 89 -8.55 -11.43 -7.91
N PHE A 90 -9.48 -11.75 -8.83
CA PHE A 90 -10.27 -12.98 -8.74
C PHE A 90 -9.41 -14.24 -8.82
N ARG A 91 -8.36 -14.23 -9.66
CA ARG A 91 -7.44 -15.37 -9.81
C ARG A 91 -6.51 -15.54 -8.59
N THR A 92 -6.21 -14.44 -7.90
CA THR A 92 -5.35 -14.45 -6.71
C THR A 92 -6.13 -14.66 -5.41
N ASN A 93 -7.23 -15.42 -5.42
CA ASN A 93 -8.04 -15.68 -4.23
C ASN A 93 -8.53 -14.40 -3.51
N LEU A 94 -8.87 -13.35 -4.28
CA LEU A 94 -9.45 -12.13 -3.73
C LEU A 94 -8.54 -11.41 -2.72
N ILE A 95 -7.22 -11.41 -2.95
CA ILE A 95 -6.21 -10.72 -2.12
C ILE A 95 -6.61 -9.29 -1.73
N PHE A 96 -7.34 -8.55 -2.58
CA PHE A 96 -7.78 -7.19 -2.27
C PHE A 96 -8.70 -7.13 -1.05
N PHE A 97 -9.42 -8.19 -0.73
CA PHE A 97 -10.31 -8.26 0.44
C PHE A 97 -9.59 -8.68 1.73
N SER A 98 -8.27 -8.75 1.69
CA SER A 98 -7.44 -9.18 2.81
C SER A 98 -6.72 -8.00 3.47
N THR A 99 -6.36 -8.11 4.74
CA THR A 99 -5.61 -7.07 5.49
C THR A 99 -4.12 -6.98 5.10
N GLN A 100 -3.77 -7.44 3.90
CA GLN A 100 -2.39 -7.60 3.47
C GLN A 100 -1.76 -6.25 3.13
N ALA A 101 -0.50 -6.06 3.52
CA ALA A 101 0.24 -4.81 3.31
C ALA A 101 0.52 -4.47 1.83
N ASP A 102 0.37 -5.45 0.93
CA ASP A 102 0.80 -5.37 -0.46
C ASP A 102 0.14 -4.24 -1.24
N GLY A 103 -1.18 -4.08 -1.12
CA GLY A 103 -1.92 -3.03 -1.83
C GLY A 103 -1.47 -1.62 -1.41
N VAL A 104 -1.32 -1.39 -0.10
CA VAL A 104 -0.89 -0.10 0.46
C VAL A 104 0.55 0.20 0.08
N ALA A 105 1.46 -0.75 0.28
CA ALA A 105 2.88 -0.57 0.01
C ALA A 105 3.13 -0.33 -1.49
N ALA A 106 2.47 -1.09 -2.37
CA ALA A 106 2.59 -0.91 -3.82
C ALA A 106 2.00 0.43 -4.28
N LEU A 107 0.84 0.84 -3.75
CA LEU A 107 0.25 2.15 -4.05
C LEU A 107 1.22 3.28 -3.71
N LEU A 108 1.74 3.30 -2.48
CA LEU A 108 2.68 4.33 -2.03
C LEU A 108 3.95 4.34 -2.88
N ALA A 109 4.51 3.17 -3.19
CA ALA A 109 5.71 3.05 -4.01
C ALA A 109 5.50 3.53 -5.45
N ILE A 110 4.35 3.22 -6.06
CA ILE A 110 4.04 3.64 -7.44
C ILE A 110 3.77 5.14 -7.50
N VAL A 111 3.06 5.72 -6.53
CA VAL A 111 2.87 7.18 -6.45
C VAL A 111 4.21 7.88 -6.25
N ALA A 112 5.08 7.35 -5.37
CA ALA A 112 6.42 7.87 -5.17
C ALA A 112 7.24 7.85 -6.46
N LEU A 113 7.22 6.73 -7.19
CA LEU A 113 7.91 6.57 -8.47
C LEU A 113 7.35 7.51 -9.54
N TYR A 114 6.03 7.69 -9.59
CA TYR A 114 5.38 8.61 -10.52
C TYR A 114 5.84 10.06 -10.30
N PHE A 115 5.85 10.54 -9.05
CA PHE A 115 6.38 11.87 -8.73
C PHE A 115 7.87 12.01 -9.02
N TRP A 116 8.66 10.96 -8.77
CA TRP A 116 10.09 10.95 -9.06
C TRP A 116 10.38 11.03 -10.57
N ALA A 117 9.64 10.27 -11.37
CA ALA A 117 9.82 10.17 -12.82
C ALA A 117 9.25 11.38 -13.59
N THR A 118 8.49 12.26 -12.93
CA THR A 118 7.87 13.40 -13.59
C THR A 118 8.95 14.44 -13.96
N PRO A 119 9.12 14.81 -15.24
CA PRO A 119 10.27 15.58 -15.74
C PRO A 119 10.35 17.05 -15.28
N LYS A 120 9.31 17.57 -14.61
CA LYS A 120 9.26 18.90 -13.99
C LYS A 120 9.19 18.82 -12.46
N SER A 121 9.90 17.88 -11.84
CA SER A 121 9.84 17.72 -10.39
C SER A 121 10.45 18.95 -9.71
N SER A 122 9.61 19.68 -8.97
CA SER A 122 10.09 20.67 -8.00
C SER A 122 10.75 19.93 -6.83
N LEU A 123 11.62 20.61 -6.10
CA LEU A 123 12.26 20.05 -4.89
C LEU A 123 11.23 19.48 -3.91
N LEU A 124 10.05 20.11 -3.84
CA LEU A 124 8.90 19.68 -3.05
C LEU A 124 8.35 18.32 -3.51
N LEU A 125 8.25 18.08 -4.82
CA LEU A 125 7.84 16.79 -5.38
C LEU A 125 8.87 15.69 -5.10
N SER A 126 10.16 16.02 -5.16
CA SER A 126 11.23 15.08 -4.84
C SER A 126 11.23 14.69 -3.36
N LEU A 127 11.05 15.66 -2.45
CA LEU A 127 10.91 15.39 -1.02
C LEU A 127 9.66 14.55 -0.72
N ALA A 128 8.53 14.87 -1.36
CA ALA A 128 7.30 14.09 -1.23
C ALA A 128 7.49 12.64 -1.72
N SER A 129 8.19 12.45 -2.84
CA SER A 129 8.53 11.12 -3.36
C SER A 129 9.39 10.32 -2.39
N ILE A 130 10.45 10.92 -1.82
CA ILE A 130 11.30 10.26 -0.82
C ILE A 130 10.48 9.87 0.41
N ALA A 131 9.64 10.78 0.92
CA ALA A 131 8.78 10.49 2.06
C ALA A 131 7.81 9.33 1.77
N LEU A 132 7.21 9.29 0.57
CA LEU A 132 6.33 8.21 0.15
C LEU A 132 7.07 6.87 -0.02
N PHE A 133 8.30 6.87 -0.52
CA PHE A 133 9.13 5.66 -0.57
C PHE A 133 9.44 5.15 0.84
N LEU A 134 9.80 6.03 1.76
CA LEU A 134 10.01 5.66 3.17
C LEU A 134 8.72 5.05 3.76
N CYS A 135 7.57 5.69 3.57
CA CYS A 135 6.29 5.15 4.00
C CYS A 135 6.00 3.76 3.38
N ALA A 136 6.26 3.57 2.10
CA ALA A 136 6.09 2.27 1.44
C ALA A 136 6.97 1.19 2.09
N THR A 137 8.26 1.49 2.31
CA THR A 137 9.20 0.55 2.96
C THR A 137 8.80 0.21 4.39
N LEU A 138 8.27 1.20 5.12
CA LEU A 138 7.71 1.02 6.46
C LEU A 138 6.36 0.31 6.47
N CYS A 139 5.65 0.15 5.35
CA CYS A 139 4.52 -0.77 5.24
C CYS A 139 5.01 -2.19 4.93
N LYS A 140 5.89 -2.33 3.93
CA LYS A 140 6.45 -3.63 3.53
C LYS A 140 7.84 -3.45 2.93
N GLN A 141 8.83 -4.14 3.52
CA GLN A 141 10.26 -4.03 3.15
C GLN A 141 10.53 -4.31 1.67
N THR A 142 9.77 -5.23 1.06
CA THR A 142 9.90 -5.58 -0.37
C THR A 142 9.64 -4.40 -1.30
N SER A 143 8.94 -3.36 -0.84
CA SER A 143 8.72 -2.14 -1.63
C SER A 143 10.00 -1.32 -1.85
N ALA A 144 11.08 -1.56 -1.09
CA ALA A 144 12.37 -0.93 -1.31
C ALA A 144 12.93 -1.21 -2.72
N ALA A 145 12.53 -2.32 -3.35
CA ALA A 145 12.88 -2.63 -4.73
C ALA A 145 12.41 -1.55 -5.73
N PHE A 146 11.30 -0.84 -5.43
CA PHE A 146 10.82 0.25 -6.30
C PHE A 146 11.76 1.46 -6.30
N ALA A 147 12.52 1.69 -5.23
CA ALA A 147 13.51 2.77 -5.17
C ALA A 147 14.74 2.49 -6.05
N LEU A 148 14.98 1.23 -6.42
CA LEU A 148 16.08 0.85 -7.32
C LEU A 148 15.77 1.08 -8.79
N PHE A 149 14.50 1.35 -9.15
CA PHE A 149 14.14 1.73 -10.52
C PHE A 149 14.68 3.12 -10.84
N ARG A 150 15.94 3.15 -11.28
CA ARG A 150 16.58 4.33 -11.85
C ARG A 150 15.90 4.62 -13.20
N SER A 151 15.46 5.87 -13.36
CA SER A 151 14.92 6.45 -14.59
C SER A 151 15.56 5.84 -15.84
N PHE A 152 14.83 4.98 -16.55
CA PHE A 152 15.06 4.78 -17.98
C PHE A 152 14.70 6.11 -18.65
N LYS A 153 15.70 6.96 -18.86
CA LYS A 153 15.61 7.88 -19.99
C LYS A 153 15.76 7.03 -21.25
N PRO A 154 14.81 7.07 -22.20
CA PRO A 154 15.08 6.58 -23.55
C PRO A 154 16.25 7.34 -24.17
#